data_AF-A0A4V2FBS9-F1
#
_entry.id   AF-A0A4V2FBS9-F1
#
_cell.length_a   1.000
_cell.length_b   1.000
_cell.length_c   1.000
_cell.angle_alpha   90.00
_cell.angle_beta   90.00
_cell.angle_gamma   90.00
#
_symmetry.space_group_name_H-M   'P 1'
#
loop_
_entity.id
_entity.type
_entity.pdbx_description
1 polymer ?
#
loop_
_entity_poly.entity_id
_entity_poly.type
_entity_poly.pdbx_seq_one_letter_code
_entity_poly.pdbx_strand_id
1 'polypeptide(L)'
;MGRVTGGEVTSTYGTVVWDGIGTLRIRYGGTLIRTRLGERIVPIEALRAVEVTDAGLRLLLRDGADPLQSVTQPIELYDFPGVDHDAAEGIARDIGQALVRRDVPETAATAWLVAPPPAPDRIEGRDATLAVASGQLTFKYHRSAGRKKKALGDPWSVPLGDIVDVEWAPAVGLGARGFLRITTTATPDVRPKPKHDPAAMLTRRATEADALFFAARLLTRIRP
;
A
#
# COMPACT_ATOMS: atom_id res chain seq x y z
N MET A 1 30.37 20.18 -14.30
CA MET A 1 29.12 19.51 -14.71
C MET A 1 29.28 18.03 -14.38
N GLY A 2 28.82 17.60 -13.20
CA GLY A 2 28.98 16.22 -12.73
C GLY A 2 28.07 15.28 -13.53
N ARG A 3 28.64 14.19 -14.03
CA ARG A 3 27.93 13.15 -14.78
C ARG A 3 26.80 12.61 -13.89
N VAL A 4 25.56 12.74 -14.35
CA VAL A 4 24.41 12.10 -13.73
C VAL A 4 24.56 10.60 -13.99
N THR A 5 24.93 9.83 -12.96
CA THR A 5 25.02 8.39 -13.03
C THR A 5 23.68 7.81 -12.59
N GLY A 6 22.87 7.38 -13.55
CA GLY A 6 21.79 6.44 -13.28
C GLY A 6 22.35 5.07 -12.90
N GLY A 7 21.52 4.20 -12.35
CA GLY A 7 21.92 2.87 -11.92
C GLY A 7 20.77 1.88 -11.87
N GLU A 8 21.08 0.60 -11.84
CA GLU A 8 20.10 -0.49 -11.75
C GLU A 8 20.60 -1.55 -10.77
N VAL A 9 19.72 -2.00 -9.88
CA VAL A 9 19.93 -3.16 -9.01
C VAL A 9 18.77 -4.12 -9.15
N THR A 10 19.07 -5.42 -9.15
CA THR A 10 18.07 -6.48 -9.30
C THR A 10 18.15 -7.48 -8.17
N SER A 11 16.98 -7.89 -7.67
CA SER A 11 16.80 -8.95 -6.68
C SER A 11 15.68 -9.90 -7.13
N THR A 12 15.50 -11.01 -6.41
CA THR A 12 14.32 -11.88 -6.55
C THR A 12 12.99 -11.12 -6.38
N TYR A 13 12.99 -10.04 -5.60
CA TYR A 13 11.79 -9.28 -5.25
C TYR A 13 11.52 -8.09 -6.17
N GLY A 14 12.37 -7.88 -7.17
CA GLY A 14 12.22 -6.85 -8.18
C GLY A 14 13.52 -6.14 -8.53
N THR A 15 13.40 -5.22 -9.48
CA THR A 15 14.48 -4.39 -10.00
C THR A 15 14.19 -2.93 -9.74
N VAL A 16 15.16 -2.20 -9.19
CA VAL A 16 15.12 -0.76 -8.97
C VAL A 16 16.04 -0.09 -9.98
N VAL A 17 15.50 0.86 -10.74
CA VAL A 17 16.26 1.69 -11.69
C VAL A 17 16.19 3.14 -11.24
N TRP A 18 17.34 3.74 -10.99
CA TRP A 18 17.51 5.16 -10.70
C TRP A 18 17.90 5.89 -11.98
N ASP A 19 17.15 6.93 -12.34
CA ASP A 19 17.42 7.73 -13.55
C ASP A 19 18.58 8.73 -13.41
N GLY A 20 19.10 8.89 -12.19
CA GLY A 20 20.15 9.86 -11.88
C GLY A 20 19.65 11.28 -11.56
N ILE A 21 18.37 11.57 -11.80
CA ILE A 21 17.81 12.92 -11.77
C ILE A 21 16.82 13.07 -10.63
N GLY A 22 15.83 12.18 -10.55
CA GLY A 22 14.69 12.39 -9.67
C GLY A 22 13.67 11.27 -9.61
N THR A 23 13.87 10.19 -10.36
CA THR A 23 12.85 9.15 -10.50
C THR A 23 13.44 7.76 -10.30
N LEU A 24 12.77 6.98 -9.45
CA LEU A 24 12.99 5.54 -9.35
C LEU A 24 11.89 4.81 -10.10
N ARG A 25 12.28 3.86 -10.94
CA ARG A 25 11.38 2.90 -11.58
C ARG A 25 11.58 1.54 -10.95
N ILE A 26 10.55 1.04 -10.30
CA ILE A 26 10.57 -0.22 -9.56
C ILE A 26 9.71 -1.23 -10.31
N ARG A 27 10.35 -2.28 -10.83
CA ARG A 27 9.67 -3.45 -11.42
C ARG A 27 9.61 -4.54 -10.36
N TYR A 28 8.43 -4.80 -9.81
CA TYR A 28 8.26 -5.74 -8.71
C TYR A 28 8.26 -7.20 -9.18
N GLY A 29 8.78 -8.10 -8.35
CA GLY A 29 8.84 -9.54 -8.60
C GLY A 29 8.73 -10.38 -7.33
N GLY A 30 8.89 -11.69 -7.47
CA GLY A 30 8.87 -12.64 -6.37
C GLY A 30 7.45 -13.03 -5.94
N THR A 31 6.91 -12.38 -4.91
CA THR A 31 5.59 -12.75 -4.34
C THR A 31 4.44 -12.38 -5.28
N LEU A 32 3.29 -13.07 -5.16
CA LEU A 32 2.12 -12.80 -5.99
C LEU A 32 1.64 -11.33 -5.90
N ILE A 33 1.65 -10.74 -4.71
CA ILE A 33 1.26 -9.33 -4.51
C ILE A 33 2.21 -8.41 -5.25
N ARG A 34 3.53 -8.61 -5.10
CA ARG A 34 4.56 -7.82 -5.80
C ARG A 34 4.46 -7.99 -7.32
N THR A 35 4.35 -9.22 -7.82
CA THR A 35 4.19 -9.46 -9.26
C THR A 35 2.93 -8.80 -9.84
N ARG A 36 1.80 -8.80 -9.10
CA ARG A 36 0.58 -8.09 -9.52
C ARG A 36 0.70 -6.57 -9.45
N LEU A 37 1.59 -6.03 -8.62
CA LEU A 37 1.86 -4.59 -8.53
C LEU A 37 2.53 -4.07 -9.81
N GLY A 38 3.28 -4.93 -10.51
CA GLY A 38 3.88 -4.62 -11.81
C GLY A 38 5.03 -3.62 -11.69
N GLU A 39 4.96 -2.54 -12.46
CA GLU A 39 5.94 -1.46 -12.40
C GLU A 39 5.34 -0.24 -11.70
N ARG A 40 6.13 0.42 -10.85
CA ARG A 40 5.78 1.72 -10.25
C ARG A 40 6.88 2.73 -10.46
N ILE A 41 6.44 3.98 -10.57
CA ILE A 41 7.29 5.15 -10.59
C ILE A 41 7.23 5.81 -9.21
N VAL A 42 8.39 6.01 -8.60
CA VAL A 42 8.55 6.64 -7.28
C VAL A 42 9.41 7.89 -7.46
N PRO A 43 8.82 9.09 -7.31
CA PRO A 43 9.61 10.32 -7.32
C PRO A 43 10.52 10.36 -6.07
N ILE A 44 11.71 10.94 -6.20
CA ILE A 44 12.66 11.05 -5.08
C ILE A 44 12.07 11.84 -3.90
N GLU A 45 11.15 12.76 -4.16
CA GLU A 45 10.43 13.53 -3.14
C GLU A 45 9.59 12.65 -2.20
N ALA A 46 9.28 11.41 -2.62
CA ALA A 46 8.62 10.42 -1.78
C ALA A 46 9.58 9.71 -0.82
N LEU A 47 10.88 9.76 -1.06
CA LEU A 47 11.89 9.11 -0.23
C LEU A 47 12.28 10.01 0.95
N ARG A 48 12.40 9.38 2.12
CA ARG A 48 13.06 9.93 3.30
C ARG A 48 14.54 9.59 3.27
N ALA A 49 14.87 8.34 2.95
CA ALA A 49 16.23 7.84 2.93
C ALA A 49 16.34 6.57 2.07
N VAL A 50 17.58 6.15 1.85
CA VAL A 50 17.92 4.85 1.26
C VAL A 50 18.96 4.20 2.15
N GLU A 51 18.72 2.95 2.54
CA GLU A 51 19.62 2.17 3.38
C GLU A 51 20.18 0.99 2.60
N VAL A 52 21.47 0.75 2.77
CA VAL A 52 22.13 -0.48 2.30
C VAL A 52 22.56 -1.24 3.54
N THR A 53 22.21 -2.52 3.58
CA THR A 53 22.55 -3.45 4.65
C THR A 53 23.15 -4.71 4.04
N ASP A 54 23.73 -5.59 4.86
CA ASP A 54 24.16 -6.92 4.42
C ASP A 54 23.03 -7.73 3.77
N ALA A 55 21.77 -7.42 4.11
CA ALA A 55 20.61 -8.04 3.51
C ALA A 55 20.31 -7.51 2.10
N GLY A 56 20.64 -6.25 1.79
CA GLY A 56 20.40 -5.60 0.50
C GLY A 56 19.97 -4.14 0.62
N LEU A 57 19.20 -3.66 -0.36
CA LEU A 57 18.77 -2.27 -0.47
C LEU A 57 17.36 -2.08 0.11
N ARG A 58 17.17 -1.04 0.92
CA ARG A 58 15.86 -0.60 1.43
C ARG A 58 15.59 0.85 1.04
N LEU A 59 14.46 1.09 0.41
CA LEU A 59 13.97 2.45 0.12
C LEU A 59 13.01 2.87 1.24
N LEU A 60 13.36 3.88 2.01
CA LEU A 60 12.51 4.41 3.08
C LEU A 60 11.70 5.56 2.53
N LEU A 61 10.41 5.36 2.33
CA LEU A 61 9.50 6.45 1.94
C LEU A 61 9.10 7.28 3.17
N ARG A 62 8.76 8.54 2.92
CA ARG A 62 8.14 9.43 3.89
C ARG A 62 6.73 8.94 4.21
N ASP A 63 6.32 9.10 5.46
CA ASP A 63 4.93 8.83 5.86
C ASP A 63 3.96 9.66 5.02
N GLY A 64 2.87 9.05 4.53
CA GLY A 64 1.90 9.74 3.67
C GLY A 64 2.34 9.91 2.21
N ALA A 65 3.52 9.43 1.80
CA ALA A 65 3.96 9.55 0.39
C ALA A 65 3.36 8.48 -0.52
N ASP A 66 3.13 7.26 -0.01
CA ASP A 66 2.52 6.16 -0.74
C ASP A 66 1.28 5.62 -0.02
N PRO A 67 0.09 5.66 -0.66
CA PRO A 67 -1.11 5.08 -0.08
C PRO A 67 -1.01 3.56 0.09
N LEU A 68 -0.22 2.86 -0.74
CA LEU A 68 -0.05 1.42 -0.61
C LEU A 68 0.73 1.08 0.67
N GLN A 69 1.89 1.71 0.91
CA GLN A 69 2.64 1.57 2.16
C GLN A 69 1.81 1.91 3.40
N SER A 70 0.95 2.94 3.31
CA SER A 70 0.12 3.38 4.43
C SER A 70 -0.91 2.32 4.85
N VAL A 71 -1.35 1.48 3.91
CA VAL A 71 -2.26 0.35 4.19
C VAL A 71 -1.50 -0.94 4.53
N THR A 72 -0.34 -1.18 3.92
CA THR A 72 0.41 -2.43 4.07
C THR A 72 1.37 -2.43 5.25
N GLN A 73 0.87 -2.50 6.47
CA GLN A 73 1.75 -2.81 7.61
C GLN A 73 1.58 -4.29 8.00
N PRO A 74 2.65 -5.13 7.97
CA PRO A 74 4.06 -4.84 7.73
C PRO A 74 4.62 -5.37 6.38
N ILE A 75 3.94 -5.18 5.23
CA ILE A 75 4.55 -5.68 3.97
C ILE A 75 5.69 -4.75 3.56
N GLU A 76 6.91 -5.25 3.70
CA GLU A 76 8.13 -4.62 3.21
C GLU A 76 8.11 -4.62 1.67
N LEU A 77 7.41 -3.69 1.02
CA LEU A 77 7.36 -3.59 -0.44
C LEU A 77 8.63 -2.95 -1.01
N TYR A 78 9.32 -2.15 -0.22
CA TYR A 78 10.45 -1.32 -0.65
C TYR A 78 11.83 -1.88 -0.26
N ASP A 79 11.83 -3.16 0.12
CA ASP A 79 13.03 -3.92 0.46
C ASP A 79 13.41 -4.83 -0.70
N PHE A 80 14.69 -4.82 -1.07
CA PHE A 80 15.25 -5.58 -2.18
C PHE A 80 16.48 -6.34 -1.67
N PRO A 81 16.26 -7.46 -0.96
CA PRO A 81 17.35 -8.25 -0.43
C PRO A 81 18.10 -9.02 -1.52
N GLY A 82 19.39 -9.27 -1.32
CA GLY A 82 20.23 -10.04 -2.25
C GLY A 82 20.59 -9.30 -3.54
N VAL A 83 20.48 -7.97 -3.56
CA VAL A 83 21.07 -7.14 -4.62
C VAL A 83 22.60 -7.14 -4.53
N ASP A 84 23.28 -6.82 -5.63
CA ASP A 84 24.72 -6.56 -5.61
C ASP A 84 25.04 -5.36 -4.70
N HIS A 85 25.94 -5.56 -3.75
CA HIS A 85 26.20 -4.61 -2.67
C HIS A 85 26.86 -3.32 -3.19
N ASP A 86 27.90 -3.44 -4.02
CA ASP A 86 28.62 -2.28 -4.56
C ASP A 86 27.70 -1.42 -5.46
N ALA A 87 26.85 -2.07 -6.27
CA ALA A 87 25.83 -1.38 -7.05
C ALA A 87 24.78 -0.69 -6.15
N ALA A 88 24.34 -1.34 -5.07
CA ALA A 88 23.40 -0.76 -4.11
C ALA A 88 24.00 0.45 -3.39
N GLU A 89 25.25 0.39 -2.94
CA GLU A 89 25.96 1.53 -2.34
C GLU A 89 26.10 2.70 -3.32
N GLY A 90 26.42 2.40 -4.59
CA GLY A 90 26.50 3.40 -5.65
C GLY A 90 25.18 4.15 -5.83
N ILE A 91 24.07 3.42 -5.98
CA ILE A 91 22.73 3.99 -6.13
C ILE A 91 22.31 4.76 -4.88
N ALA A 92 22.52 4.19 -3.68
CA ALA A 92 22.14 4.84 -2.42
C ALA A 92 22.88 6.17 -2.21
N ARG A 93 24.18 6.21 -2.52
CA ARG A 93 24.99 7.43 -2.48
C ARG A 93 24.47 8.48 -3.46
N ASP A 94 24.15 8.09 -4.70
CA ASP A 94 23.65 9.01 -5.72
C ASP A 94 22.26 9.57 -5.35
N ILE A 95 21.35 8.74 -4.82
CA ILE A 95 20.05 9.17 -4.31
C ILE A 95 20.21 10.09 -3.10
N GLY A 96 21.08 9.76 -2.15
CA GLY A 96 21.35 10.59 -0.97
C GLY A 96 21.82 12.00 -1.35
N GLN A 97 22.72 12.11 -2.33
CA GLN A 97 23.14 13.41 -2.87
C GLN A 97 22.01 14.16 -3.57
N ALA A 98 21.12 13.45 -4.27
CA ALA A 98 19.97 14.04 -4.94
C ALA A 98 18.91 14.53 -3.95
N LEU A 99 18.66 13.82 -2.84
CA LEU A 99 17.78 14.25 -1.75
C LEU A 99 18.23 15.60 -1.17
N VAL A 100 19.53 15.71 -0.83
CA VAL A 100 20.13 16.96 -0.32
C VAL A 100 20.05 18.07 -1.37
N ARG A 101 20.38 17.79 -2.63
CA ARG A 101 20.36 18.78 -3.71
C ARG A 101 18.96 19.35 -3.96
N ARG A 102 17.93 18.53 -3.77
CA ARG A 102 16.53 18.89 -3.99
C ARG A 102 15.81 19.40 -2.73
N ASP A 103 16.53 19.49 -1.61
CA ASP A 103 15.96 19.90 -0.33
C ASP A 103 14.71 19.09 0.05
N VAL A 104 14.78 17.77 -0.16
CA VAL A 104 13.64 16.89 0.15
C VAL A 104 13.49 16.77 1.67
N PRO A 105 12.33 17.12 2.25
CA PRO A 105 12.14 17.05 3.69
C PRO A 105 12.13 15.61 4.22
N GLU A 106 12.72 15.40 5.39
CA GLU A 106 12.61 14.12 6.12
C GLU A 106 11.24 13.91 6.81
N THR A 107 10.44 14.97 6.91
CA THR A 107 9.11 14.92 7.53
C THR A 107 8.10 14.16 6.66
N ALA A 108 6.93 13.84 7.23
CA ALA A 108 5.82 13.29 6.48
C ALA A 108 5.50 14.12 5.22
N ALA A 109 5.02 13.43 4.18
CA ALA A 109 4.50 14.06 2.98
C ALA A 109 3.12 14.69 3.27
N THR A 110 2.85 15.83 2.66
CA THR A 110 1.57 16.54 2.80
C THR A 110 0.52 16.05 1.81
N ALA A 111 0.91 15.23 0.83
CA ALA A 111 0.05 14.63 -0.19
C ALA A 111 0.67 13.31 -0.68
N TRP A 112 -0.15 12.48 -1.33
CA TRP A 112 0.35 11.28 -2.00
C TRP A 112 1.27 11.64 -3.17
N LEU A 113 2.49 11.13 -3.13
CA LEU A 113 3.51 11.36 -4.16
C LEU A 113 3.64 10.15 -5.10
N VAL A 114 3.29 8.95 -4.61
CA VAL A 114 3.29 7.73 -5.41
C VAL A 114 1.85 7.39 -5.79
N ALA A 115 1.61 7.15 -7.09
CA ALA A 115 0.30 6.76 -7.57
C ALA A 115 -0.15 5.43 -6.93
N PRO A 116 -1.41 5.29 -6.48
CA PRO A 116 -1.92 4.02 -5.99
C PRO A 116 -1.94 2.99 -7.12
N PRO A 117 -1.82 1.70 -6.80
CA PRO A 117 -1.97 0.66 -7.81
C PRO A 117 -3.36 0.72 -8.48
N PRO A 118 -3.48 0.34 -9.76
CA PRO A 118 -4.77 0.17 -10.40
C PRO A 118 -5.62 -0.84 -9.60
N ALA A 119 -6.84 -0.42 -9.23
CA ALA A 119 -7.77 -1.24 -8.47
C ALA A 119 -9.18 -1.08 -9.04
N PRO A 120 -10.01 -2.15 -9.05
CA PRO A 120 -11.40 -2.04 -9.48
C PRO A 120 -12.20 -1.18 -8.48
N ASP A 121 -13.29 -0.57 -8.92
CA ASP A 121 -14.23 0.13 -8.02
C ASP A 121 -15.12 -0.84 -7.21
N ARG A 122 -15.02 -2.14 -7.46
CA ARG A 122 -15.76 -3.20 -6.79
C ARG A 122 -14.86 -4.40 -6.53
N ILE A 123 -14.88 -4.93 -5.31
CA ILE A 123 -14.15 -6.14 -4.91
C ILE A 123 -15.06 -7.14 -4.19
N GLU A 124 -14.76 -8.42 -4.39
CA GLU A 124 -15.52 -9.52 -3.80
C GLU A 124 -14.74 -10.19 -2.67
N GLY A 125 -15.31 -10.17 -1.47
CA GLY A 125 -14.78 -10.86 -0.30
C GLY A 125 -15.45 -12.20 -0.06
N ARG A 126 -15.24 -12.74 1.14
CA ARG A 126 -15.85 -13.99 1.60
C ARG A 126 -17.26 -13.78 2.15
N ASP A 127 -17.52 -12.64 2.78
CA ASP A 127 -18.76 -12.34 3.49
C ASP A 127 -19.41 -11.01 3.08
N ALA A 128 -18.77 -10.24 2.20
CA ALA A 128 -19.36 -9.05 1.59
C ALA A 128 -18.74 -8.78 0.21
N THR A 129 -19.45 -7.99 -0.59
CA THR A 129 -18.93 -7.26 -1.73
C THR A 129 -18.78 -5.80 -1.34
N LEU A 130 -17.64 -5.18 -1.62
CA LEU A 130 -17.46 -3.73 -1.48
C LEU A 130 -17.51 -3.07 -2.84
N ALA A 131 -18.14 -1.89 -2.91
CA ALA A 131 -18.14 -1.06 -4.11
C ALA A 131 -18.07 0.42 -3.74
N VAL A 132 -17.27 1.19 -4.48
CA VAL A 132 -17.26 2.65 -4.40
C VAL A 132 -17.98 3.22 -5.61
N ALA A 133 -19.03 4.00 -5.36
CA ALA A 133 -19.78 4.71 -6.40
C ALA A 133 -20.39 5.98 -5.80
N SER A 134 -20.49 7.05 -6.60
CA SER A 134 -21.19 8.28 -6.22
C SER A 134 -20.76 8.87 -4.85
N GLY A 135 -19.45 8.83 -4.54
CA GLY A 135 -18.93 9.35 -3.27
C GLY A 135 -19.25 8.51 -2.03
N GLN A 136 -19.66 7.25 -2.21
CA GLN A 136 -20.04 6.32 -1.15
C GLN A 136 -19.26 5.01 -1.28
N LEU A 137 -18.88 4.41 -0.15
CA LEU A 137 -18.48 3.01 -0.05
C LEU A 137 -19.68 2.19 0.42
N THR A 138 -20.02 1.13 -0.31
CA THR A 138 -21.14 0.24 0.02
C THR A 138 -20.67 -1.17 0.29
N PHE A 139 -21.10 -1.70 1.44
CA PHE A 139 -20.99 -3.10 1.85
C PHE A 139 -22.29 -3.83 1.51
N LYS A 140 -22.21 -4.75 0.55
CA LYS A 140 -23.29 -5.71 0.29
C LYS A 140 -22.93 -7.04 0.92
N TYR A 141 -23.50 -7.36 2.07
CA TYR A 141 -23.16 -8.59 2.79
C TYR A 141 -23.73 -9.82 2.09
N HIS A 142 -22.97 -10.91 2.12
CA HIS A 142 -23.43 -12.19 1.57
C HIS A 142 -24.41 -12.86 2.52
N ARG A 143 -25.15 -13.85 2.01
CA ARG A 143 -26.05 -14.66 2.87
C ARG A 143 -25.29 -15.42 3.98
N SER A 144 -24.01 -15.70 3.75
CA SER A 144 -23.10 -16.35 4.72
C SER A 144 -22.68 -15.44 5.89
N ALA A 145 -22.91 -14.13 5.79
CA ALA A 145 -22.58 -13.18 6.85
C ALA A 145 -23.59 -13.28 8.00
N GLY A 146 -23.09 -13.43 9.23
CA GLY A 146 -23.93 -13.49 10.42
C GLY A 146 -24.61 -12.15 10.75
N ARG A 147 -25.67 -12.18 11.57
CA ARG A 147 -26.47 -10.98 11.91
C ARG A 147 -25.64 -9.79 12.40
N LYS A 148 -24.59 -10.03 13.20
CA LYS A 148 -23.70 -8.96 13.70
C LYS A 148 -23.00 -8.17 12.59
N LYS A 149 -22.68 -8.82 11.46
CA LYS A 149 -22.09 -8.12 10.29
C LYS A 149 -23.04 -7.13 9.64
N LYS A 150 -24.34 -7.33 9.79
CA LYS A 150 -25.39 -6.55 9.15
C LYS A 150 -25.97 -5.48 10.07
N ALA A 151 -25.33 -5.24 11.22
CA ALA A 151 -25.87 -4.36 12.26
C ALA A 151 -25.94 -2.88 11.84
N LEU A 152 -25.13 -2.46 10.86
CA LEU A 152 -25.17 -1.12 10.28
C LEU A 152 -26.07 -1.00 9.04
N GLY A 153 -26.64 -2.11 8.57
CA GLY A 153 -27.43 -2.20 7.35
C GLY A 153 -27.12 -3.44 6.51
N ASP A 154 -27.98 -3.78 5.55
CA ASP A 154 -27.73 -4.80 4.52
C ASP A 154 -28.48 -4.44 3.22
N PRO A 155 -27.88 -3.65 2.32
CA PRO A 155 -26.50 -3.16 2.35
C PRO A 155 -26.28 -2.04 3.37
N TRP A 156 -25.03 -1.85 3.78
CA TRP A 156 -24.58 -0.67 4.53
C TRP A 156 -23.76 0.24 3.62
N SER A 157 -24.09 1.52 3.57
CA SER A 157 -23.35 2.53 2.80
C SER A 157 -22.81 3.61 3.73
N VAL A 158 -21.60 4.08 3.45
CA VAL A 158 -20.92 5.13 4.20
C VAL A 158 -20.34 6.17 3.23
N PRO A 159 -20.56 7.48 3.47
CA PRO A 159 -19.93 8.54 2.69
C PRO A 159 -18.40 8.46 2.78
N LEU A 160 -17.70 8.68 1.67
CA LEU A 160 -16.24 8.66 1.67
C LEU A 160 -15.66 9.71 2.63
N GLY A 161 -16.31 10.86 2.79
CA GLY A 161 -15.90 11.91 3.73
C GLY A 161 -16.03 11.53 5.22
N ASP A 162 -16.81 10.50 5.54
CA ASP A 162 -16.97 10.01 6.92
C ASP A 162 -15.95 8.92 7.27
N ILE A 163 -15.19 8.43 6.27
CA ILE A 163 -14.15 7.43 6.47
C ILE A 163 -12.87 8.12 6.91
N VAL A 164 -12.41 7.77 8.11
CA VAL A 164 -11.19 8.29 8.71
C VAL A 164 -9.98 7.45 8.32
N ASP A 165 -10.14 6.13 8.25
CA ASP A 165 -9.03 5.22 7.97
C ASP A 165 -9.46 3.91 7.31
N VAL A 166 -8.50 3.26 6.65
CA VAL A 166 -8.67 1.99 5.96
C VAL A 166 -7.53 1.06 6.35
N GLU A 167 -7.89 -0.06 6.98
CA GLU A 167 -6.95 -1.10 7.38
C GLU A 167 -7.11 -2.32 6.49
N TRP A 168 -5.99 -2.94 6.17
CA TRP A 168 -5.97 -4.24 5.51
C TRP A 168 -4.97 -5.13 6.21
N ALA A 169 -5.30 -6.42 6.32
CA ALA A 169 -4.38 -7.42 6.83
C ALA A 169 -4.43 -8.69 5.98
N PRO A 170 -3.27 -9.32 5.72
CA PRO A 170 -3.24 -10.56 4.98
C PRO A 170 -3.70 -11.78 5.80
N ALA A 171 -4.02 -12.87 5.12
CA ALA A 171 -4.30 -14.17 5.73
C ALA A 171 -3.01 -14.88 6.15
N VAL A 172 -2.40 -14.47 7.26
CA VAL A 172 -1.13 -15.03 7.75
C VAL A 172 -1.36 -16.19 8.74
N GLY A 173 -0.82 -17.37 8.43
CA GLY A 173 -0.88 -18.55 9.30
C GLY A 173 -2.07 -19.48 9.03
N LEU A 174 -2.05 -20.64 9.71
CA LEU A 174 -3.09 -21.66 9.58
C LEU A 174 -4.42 -21.18 10.18
N GLY A 175 -5.46 -21.15 9.36
CA GLY A 175 -6.83 -20.78 9.79
C GLY A 175 -7.10 -19.27 9.89
N ALA A 176 -6.09 -18.42 9.73
CA ALA A 176 -6.26 -16.97 9.68
C ALA A 176 -7.01 -16.53 8.42
N ARG A 177 -7.69 -15.39 8.52
CA ARG A 177 -8.42 -14.78 7.41
C ARG A 177 -7.95 -13.34 7.30
N GLY A 178 -7.52 -12.96 6.11
CA GLY A 178 -7.29 -11.56 5.80
C GLY A 178 -8.59 -10.78 5.84
N PHE A 179 -8.48 -9.47 5.93
CA PHE A 179 -9.61 -8.58 5.96
C PHE A 179 -9.26 -7.20 5.42
N LEU A 180 -10.30 -6.47 5.02
CA LEU A 180 -10.28 -5.03 4.82
C LEU A 180 -11.29 -4.44 5.80
N ARG A 181 -10.88 -3.40 6.55
CA ARG A 181 -11.68 -2.81 7.61
C ARG A 181 -11.66 -1.29 7.51
N ILE A 182 -12.83 -0.69 7.71
CA ILE A 182 -13.07 0.74 7.58
C ILE A 182 -13.24 1.33 8.98
N THR A 183 -12.61 2.47 9.20
CA THR A 183 -12.79 3.29 10.40
C THR A 183 -13.48 4.58 10.00
N THR A 184 -14.49 4.96 10.76
CA THR A 184 -15.27 6.19 10.62
C THR A 184 -15.20 6.96 11.93
N THR A 185 -15.64 8.21 11.93
CA THR A 185 -15.79 8.99 13.18
C THR A 185 -16.75 8.35 14.19
N ALA A 186 -17.70 7.53 13.71
CA ALA A 186 -18.63 6.78 14.55
C ALA A 186 -18.12 5.38 14.96
N THR A 187 -16.89 5.02 14.59
CA THR A 187 -16.32 3.70 14.94
C THR A 187 -16.02 3.65 16.45
N PRO A 188 -16.49 2.61 17.16
CA PRO A 188 -16.21 2.48 18.59
C PRO A 188 -14.73 2.15 18.85
N ASP A 189 -14.21 2.62 19.99
CA ASP A 189 -12.83 2.36 20.43
C ASP A 189 -12.52 0.85 20.49
N VAL A 190 -13.48 0.07 21.02
CA VAL A 190 -13.38 -1.38 21.10
C VAL A 190 -14.14 -2.00 19.94
N ARG A 191 -13.38 -2.52 18.98
CA ARG A 191 -13.95 -3.16 17.78
C ARG A 191 -14.05 -4.69 17.95
N PRO A 192 -15.12 -5.32 17.48
CA PRO A 192 -15.19 -6.78 17.42
C PRO A 192 -14.14 -7.33 16.43
N LYS A 193 -13.86 -8.64 16.53
CA LYS A 193 -13.02 -9.33 15.54
C LYS A 193 -13.58 -9.11 14.11
N PRO A 194 -12.75 -9.03 13.06
CA PRO A 194 -13.20 -8.74 11.68
C PRO A 194 -14.34 -9.61 11.15
N LYS A 195 -14.44 -10.88 11.59
CA LYS A 195 -15.56 -11.78 11.26
C LYS A 195 -16.94 -11.29 11.75
N HIS A 196 -16.96 -10.45 12.78
CA HIS A 196 -18.16 -9.94 13.43
C HIS A 196 -18.32 -8.42 13.29
N ASP A 197 -17.30 -7.72 12.79
CA ASP A 197 -17.31 -6.28 12.58
C ASP A 197 -18.12 -5.92 11.32
N PRO A 198 -19.22 -5.16 11.43
CA PRO A 198 -19.97 -4.72 10.27
C PRO A 198 -19.12 -3.87 9.33
N ALA A 199 -18.18 -3.07 9.83
CA ALA A 199 -17.30 -2.24 9.02
C ALA A 199 -16.05 -2.99 8.51
N ALA A 200 -16.12 -4.31 8.37
CA ALA A 200 -15.07 -5.13 7.79
C ALA A 200 -15.60 -6.06 6.69
N MET A 201 -14.72 -6.49 5.81
CA MET A 201 -14.93 -7.57 4.86
C MET A 201 -13.79 -8.58 5.02
N LEU A 202 -14.12 -9.86 5.13
CA LEU A 202 -13.10 -10.91 5.10
C LEU A 202 -12.65 -11.14 3.66
N THR A 203 -11.34 -11.17 3.42
CA THR A 203 -10.77 -11.41 2.09
C THR A 203 -10.65 -12.92 1.81
N ARG A 204 -10.51 -13.25 0.52
CA ARG A 204 -10.09 -14.58 0.07
C ARG A 204 -8.62 -14.45 -0.33
N ARG A 205 -7.82 -15.53 -0.20
CA ARG A 205 -6.42 -15.54 -0.66
C ARG A 205 -6.30 -15.11 -2.14
N ALA A 206 -7.23 -15.54 -2.99
CA ALA A 206 -7.24 -15.17 -4.40
C ALA A 206 -7.52 -13.68 -4.67
N THR A 207 -8.23 -12.98 -3.77
CA THR A 207 -8.61 -11.56 -3.92
C THR A 207 -7.85 -10.64 -2.97
N GLU A 208 -6.79 -11.14 -2.36
CA GLU A 208 -6.03 -10.46 -1.31
C GLU A 208 -5.28 -9.23 -1.85
N ALA A 209 -4.64 -9.37 -3.02
CA ALA A 209 -4.02 -8.26 -3.74
C ALA A 209 -5.05 -7.21 -4.20
N ASP A 210 -6.23 -7.65 -4.70
CA ASP A 210 -7.29 -6.73 -5.11
C ASP A 210 -7.83 -5.93 -3.93
N ALA A 211 -8.01 -6.58 -2.77
CA ALA A 211 -8.44 -5.91 -1.55
C ALA A 211 -7.39 -4.88 -1.08
N LEU A 212 -6.11 -5.23 -1.17
CA LEU A 212 -5.05 -4.30 -0.82
C LEU A 212 -5.01 -3.09 -1.76
N PHE A 213 -5.04 -3.32 -3.07
CA PHE A 213 -5.00 -2.24 -4.06
C PHE A 213 -6.25 -1.36 -3.97
N PHE A 214 -7.41 -1.96 -3.70
CA PHE A 214 -8.64 -1.23 -3.43
C PHE A 214 -8.52 -0.36 -2.19
N ALA A 215 -7.94 -0.87 -1.09
CA ALA A 215 -7.72 -0.10 0.12
C ALA A 215 -6.78 1.10 -0.12
N ALA A 216 -5.67 0.90 -0.84
CA ALA A 216 -4.76 1.98 -1.21
C ALA A 216 -5.45 3.04 -2.08
N ARG A 217 -6.24 2.63 -3.09
CA ARG A 217 -7.04 3.55 -3.92
C ARG A 217 -8.14 4.25 -3.13
N LEU A 218 -8.70 3.60 -2.11
CA LEU A 218 -9.69 4.21 -1.23
C LEU A 218 -9.06 5.30 -0.37
N LEU A 219 -7.84 5.09 0.16
CA LEU A 219 -7.11 6.12 0.92
C LEU A 219 -6.97 7.42 0.14
N THR A 220 -6.64 7.35 -1.16
CA THR A 220 -6.49 8.55 -1.99
C THR A 220 -7.81 9.27 -2.28
N ARG A 221 -8.97 8.64 -2.03
CA ARG A 221 -10.29 9.27 -2.17
C ARG A 221 -10.77 9.92 -0.89
N ILE A 222 -10.33 9.43 0.27
CA ILE A 222 -10.74 9.94 1.59
C ILE A 222 -9.74 10.97 2.14
N ARG A 223 -8.49 10.94 1.64
CA ARG A 223 -7.42 11.90 1.90
C ARG A 223 -6.82 12.33 0.55
N PRO A 224 -7.53 13.15 -0.25
CA PRO A 224 -7.05 13.56 -1.57
C PRO A 224 -5.78 14.41 -1.51
#